data_AF-A0A372IYY7-F1
#
_entry.id   AF-A0A372IYY7-F1
#
_cell.length_a   1.000
_cell.length_b   1.000
_cell.length_c   1.000
_cell.angle_alpha   90.00
_cell.angle_beta   90.00
_cell.angle_gamma   90.00
#
_symmetry.space_group_name_H-M   'P 1'
#
loop_
_entity.id
_entity.type
_entity.pdbx_description
1 polymer ?
#
loop_
_entity_poly.entity_id
_entity_poly.type
_entity_poly.pdbx_seq_one_letter_code
_entity_poly.pdbx_strand_id
1 'polypeptide(L)'
;MRDIATRVGITERAVQMIVGDLEQAGYVVRERVGRRNHYTVVDRGRFRHPLEQHVRIGDFLALVLRGAGGGASVNGAERAGRRA
;
A
#
# COMPACT_ATOMS: atom_id res chain seq x y z
N MET A 1 4.25 9.52 13.95
CA MET A 1 5.32 9.47 12.92
C MET A 1 6.50 8.67 13.39
N ARG A 2 7.01 8.92 14.60
CA ARG A 2 8.06 8.11 15.24
C ARG A 2 7.84 6.59 15.11
N ASP A 3 6.65 6.10 15.45
CA ASP A 3 6.31 4.67 15.35
C ASP A 3 6.48 4.10 13.92
N ILE A 4 6.10 4.89 12.90
CA ILE A 4 6.23 4.50 11.48
C ILE A 4 7.70 4.54 11.05
N ALA A 5 8.43 5.58 11.44
CA ALA A 5 9.85 5.74 11.16
C ALA A 5 10.67 4.57 11.71
N THR A 6 10.42 4.18 12.97
CA THR A 6 11.07 3.02 13.61
C THR A 6 10.74 1.72 12.89
N ARG A 7 9.49 1.52 12.46
CA ARG A 7 9.05 0.27 11.81
C ARG A 7 9.56 0.13 10.37
N VAL A 8 9.68 1.24 9.64
CA VAL A 8 10.17 1.26 8.25
C VAL A 8 11.71 1.38 8.18
N GLY A 9 12.36 1.80 9.27
CA GLY A 9 13.82 1.95 9.32
C GLY A 9 14.34 3.22 8.64
N ILE A 10 13.55 4.28 8.62
CA ILE A 10 13.91 5.58 8.02
C ILE A 10 13.71 6.73 9.01
N THR A 11 14.21 7.93 8.68
CA THR A 11 14.09 9.09 9.56
C THR A 11 12.65 9.62 9.62
N GLU A 12 12.28 10.25 10.74
CA GLU A 12 10.94 10.87 10.88
C GLU A 12 10.67 11.93 9.81
N ARG A 13 11.70 12.68 9.41
CA ARG A 13 11.61 13.66 8.30
C ARG A 13 11.32 12.97 6.97
N ALA A 14 11.99 11.84 6.68
CA ALA A 14 11.73 11.07 5.47
C ALA A 14 10.29 10.53 5.44
N VAL A 15 9.80 9.98 6.55
CA VAL A 15 8.39 9.55 6.66
C VAL A 15 7.45 10.73 6.38
N GLN A 16 7.70 11.89 6.98
CA GLN A 16 6.85 13.06 6.76
C GLN A 16 6.82 13.51 5.30
N MET A 17 7.97 13.54 4.62
CA MET A 17 8.03 13.87 3.19
C MET A 17 7.23 12.86 2.36
N ILE A 18 7.47 11.56 2.57
CA ILE A 18 6.77 10.50 1.85
C ILE A 18 5.25 10.57 2.07
N VAL A 19 4.80 10.72 3.32
CA VAL A 19 3.37 10.83 3.62
C VAL A 19 2.78 12.10 3.00
N GLY A 20 3.51 13.21 3.01
CA GLY A 20 3.09 14.45 2.34
C GLY A 20 2.93 14.28 0.83
N ASP A 21 3.82 13.53 0.17
CA ASP A 21 3.72 13.25 -1.27
C ASP A 21 2.53 12.33 -1.58
N LEU A 22 2.27 11.34 -0.72
CA LEU A 22 1.11 10.45 -0.83
C LEU A 22 -0.21 11.18 -0.56
N GLU A 23 -0.23 12.13 0.37
CA GLU A 23 -1.39 13.01 0.63
C GLU A 23 -1.68 13.89 -0.60
N GLN A 24 -0.66 14.55 -1.15
CA GLN A 24 -0.78 15.33 -2.40
C GLN A 24 -1.23 14.46 -3.59
N ALA A 25 -0.99 13.16 -3.54
CA ALA A 25 -1.45 12.19 -4.52
C ALA A 25 -2.88 11.72 -4.34
N GLY A 26 -3.51 12.05 -3.21
CA GLY A 26 -4.79 11.48 -2.84
C GLY A 26 -4.70 9.97 -2.56
N TYR A 27 -3.50 9.45 -2.28
CA TYR A 27 -3.27 8.04 -1.94
C TYR A 27 -3.39 7.80 -0.44
N VAL A 28 -3.19 8.84 0.36
CA VAL A 28 -3.39 8.83 1.81
C VAL A 28 -4.23 10.02 2.20
N VAL A 29 -5.18 9.81 3.09
CA VAL A 29 -5.94 10.86 3.77
C VAL A 29 -5.49 10.90 5.21
N ARG A 30 -5.12 12.09 5.69
CA ARG A 30 -4.78 12.33 7.09
C ARG A 30 -5.97 12.92 7.82
N GLU A 31 -6.35 12.26 8.90
CA GLU A 31 -7.35 12.72 9.83
C GLU A 31 -6.72 12.94 11.21
N ARG A 32 -7.02 14.08 11.85
CA ARG A 32 -6.55 14.35 13.21
C ARG A 32 -7.53 13.77 14.21
N VAL A 33 -7.13 12.71 14.91
CA VAL A 33 -7.91 12.06 15.96
C VAL A 33 -7.29 12.39 17.32
N GLY A 34 -7.77 13.48 17.93
CA GLY A 34 -7.25 14.00 19.19
C GLY A 34 -5.78 14.44 19.10
N ARG A 35 -4.88 13.74 19.83
CA ARG A 35 -3.42 14.02 19.84
C ARG A 35 -2.64 13.22 18.79
N ARG A 36 -3.29 12.31 18.06
CA ARG A 36 -2.64 11.45 17.06
C ARG A 36 -3.22 11.73 15.67
N ASN A 37 -2.39 11.55 14.65
CA ASN A 37 -2.86 11.53 13.27
C ASN A 37 -3.19 10.09 12.90
N HIS A 38 -4.36 9.91 12.29
CA HIS A 38 -4.77 8.68 11.62
C HIS A 38 -4.54 8.87 10.11
N TYR A 39 -4.00 7.85 9.45
CA TYR A 39 -3.74 7.87 8.02
C TYR A 39 -4.52 6.73 7.37
N THR A 40 -5.39 7.07 6.42
CA THR A 40 -6.22 6.12 5.69
C THR A 40 -5.70 6.02 4.26
N VAL A 41 -5.42 4.80 3.80
CA VAL A 41 -4.99 4.55 2.43
C VAL A 41 -6.20 4.54 1.50
N VAL A 42 -6.11 5.24 0.38
CA VAL A 42 -7.13 5.29 -0.67
C VAL A 42 -6.78 4.27 -1.75
N ASP A 43 -7.31 3.06 -1.62
CA ASP A 43 -7.06 1.92 -2.50
C ASP A 43 -7.72 2.05 -3.89
N ARG A 44 -8.76 2.87 -4.01
CA ARG A 44 -9.50 3.11 -5.26
C ARG A 44 -8.76 4.01 -6.26
N GLY A 45 -7.65 4.63 -5.84
CA GLY A 45 -6.81 5.45 -6.71
C GLY A 45 -6.10 4.63 -7.79
N ARG A 46 -5.77 5.29 -8.90
CA ARG A 46 -4.89 4.76 -9.96
C ARG A 46 -3.51 5.41 -9.86
N PHE A 47 -2.49 4.74 -10.37
CA PHE A 47 -1.16 5.35 -10.48
C PHE A 47 -1.21 6.58 -11.41
N ARG A 48 -0.45 7.62 -11.03
CA ARG A 48 -0.39 8.89 -11.76
C ARG A 48 0.25 8.75 -13.15
N HIS A 49 1.17 7.81 -13.31
CA HIS A 49 1.98 7.67 -14.53
C HIS A 49 1.17 7.02 -15.67
N PRO A 50 1.17 7.56 -16.91
CA PRO A 50 0.37 7.04 -18.03
C PRO A 50 0.51 5.54 -18.30
N LEU A 51 1.71 5.00 -18.12
CA LEU A 51 2.00 3.56 -18.30
C LEU A 51 1.36 2.68 -17.22
N GLU A 52 1.02 3.25 -16.06
CA GLU A 52 0.54 2.53 -14.89
C GLU A 52 -0.90 2.91 -14.53
N GLN A 53 -1.52 3.83 -15.27
CA GLN A 53 -2.91 4.28 -15.04
C GLN A 53 -3.92 3.14 -15.08
N HIS A 54 -3.63 2.04 -15.78
CA HIS A 54 -4.48 0.86 -15.78
C HIS A 54 -4.46 0.10 -14.44
N VAL A 55 -3.41 0.27 -13.61
CA VAL A 55 -3.24 -0.41 -12.32
C VAL A 55 -3.95 0.37 -11.22
N ARG A 56 -4.78 -0.33 -10.44
CA ARG A 56 -5.34 0.21 -9.20
C ARG A 56 -4.34 0.02 -8.06
N ILE A 57 -4.27 1.00 -7.18
CA ILE A 57 -3.37 0.97 -6.03
C ILE A 57 -3.70 -0.20 -5.10
N GLY A 58 -4.99 -0.50 -4.90
CA GLY A 58 -5.42 -1.68 -4.16
C GLY A 58 -4.86 -2.99 -4.70
N ASP A 59 -4.83 -3.18 -6.02
CA ASP A 59 -4.32 -4.40 -6.65
C ASP A 59 -2.80 -4.53 -6.46
N PHE A 60 -2.08 -3.41 -6.58
CA PHE A 60 -0.64 -3.36 -6.30
C PHE A 60 -0.34 -3.64 -4.82
N LEU A 61 -1.09 -3.03 -3.91
CA LEU A 61 -0.93 -3.28 -2.47
C LEU A 61 -1.22 -4.75 -2.13
N ALA A 62 -2.25 -5.35 -2.71
CA ALA A 62 -2.54 -6.77 -2.53
C ALA A 62 -1.38 -7.67 -3.01
N LEU A 63 -0.77 -7.34 -4.15
CA LEU A 63 0.40 -8.04 -4.68
C LEU A 63 1.60 -7.92 -3.73
N VAL A 64 1.93 -6.70 -3.29
CA VAL A 64 3.07 -6.43 -2.41
C VAL A 64 2.88 -7.07 -1.03
N LEU A 65 1.68 -6.98 -0.45
CA LEU A 65 1.37 -7.57 0.84
C LEU A 65 1.37 -9.10 0.80
N ARG A 66 0.97 -9.70 -0.33
CA ARG A 66 1.10 -11.14 -0.56
C ARG A 66 2.57 -11.57 -0.65
N GLY A 67 3.42 -10.77 -1.32
CA GLY A 67 4.86 -11.01 -1.41
C GLY A 67 5.61 -10.78 -0.09
N ALA A 68 5.18 -9.81 0.71
CA ALA A 68 5.69 -9.57 2.06
C ALA A 68 5.32 -10.68 3.07
N GLY A 69 4.34 -11.52 2.71
CA GLY A 69 3.90 -12.71 3.45
C GLY A 69 4.59 -14.00 3.03
N GLY A 70 5.83 -13.95 2.52
CA GLY A 70 6.65 -15.10 2.13
C GLY A 70 7.02 -16.01 3.31
N GLY A 71 6.03 -16.73 3.81
CA GLY A 71 6.09 -17.68 4.92
C GLY A 71 4.77 -18.39 5.23
N ALA A 72 3.76 -18.34 4.35
CA ALA A 72 2.58 -19.17 4.46
C ALA A 72 2.27 -19.87 3.12
N SER A 73 2.45 -21.19 3.13
CA SER A 73 2.21 -22.13 2.05
C SER A 73 0.98 -21.82 1.20
N VAL A 74 1.18 -21.71 -0.11
CA VAL A 74 0.16 -22.09 -1.10
C VAL A 74 0.61 -23.39 -1.76
N ASN A 75 0.34 -24.48 -1.05
CA ASN A 75 0.35 -25.82 -1.58
C ASN A 75 -1.11 -26.28 -1.63
N GLY A 76 -1.63 -26.57 -2.82
CA GLY A 76 -2.87 -27.32 -3.01
C GLY A 76 -4.07 -26.54 -3.57
N ALA A 77 -4.54 -27.03 -4.73
CA ALA A 77 -5.88 -26.88 -5.30
C ALA A 77 -6.13 -25.55 -6.05
N GLU A 78 -6.50 -25.49 -7.33
CA GLU A 78 -7.19 -26.48 -8.16
C GLU A 78 -6.74 -26.39 -9.62
N ARG A 79 -6.49 -27.59 -10.17
CA ARG A 79 -6.67 -27.87 -11.59
C ARG A 79 -8.18 -27.88 -11.88
N ALA A 80 -8.67 -26.88 -12.59
CA ALA A 80 -9.86 -26.99 -13.43
C ALA A 80 -9.71 -25.93 -14.52
N GLY A 81 -9.80 -26.18 -15.82
CA GLY A 81 -9.94 -27.39 -16.59
C GLY A 81 -9.50 -27.00 -17.99
N ARG A 82 -8.48 -27.69 -18.50
CA ARG A 82 -8.08 -27.66 -19.91
C ARG A 82 -9.06 -28.56 -20.66
N ARG A 83 -9.42 -28.18 -21.89
CA ARG A 83 -10.26 -28.91 -22.88
C ARG A 83 -11.76 -28.68 -22.66
N ALA A 84 -12.58 -28.45 -23.68
CA ALA A 84 -12.45 -28.68 -25.13
C ALA A 84 -13.21 -27.59 -25.89
#